data_AF-A0A2E7STE4-F1
#
_entry.id   AF-A0A2E7STE4-F1
#
_cell.length_a   1.000
_cell.length_b   1.000
_cell.length_c   1.000
_cell.angle_alpha   90.00
_cell.angle_beta   90.00
_cell.angle_gamma   90.00
#
_symmetry.space_group_name_H-M   'P 1'
#
loop_
_entity.id
_entity.type
_entity.pdbx_description
1 polymer ?
#
loop_
_entity_poly.entity_id
_entity_poly.type
_entity_poly.pdbx_seq_one_letter_code
_entity_poly.pdbx_strand_id
1 'polypeptide(L)'
;MTMVDWLLTEQLVEIFQEAVAKRRFLNVELVARDPHGEEGVLAGAGTAVRIEARDGSAFLVTPKRVARVVSDQAHDLVAFPDLVGYDCISPEMSEKVALKDEHFDRLYLYPRASPPIMLDKLGEAVYPLMTFLGRVVEYRSQKVLLRKLDDDVVELLGRLLLAASRGPFFDDEALVALVGRGRDSMRVIAGMWPRMNLAAPELRELLSALADALIEDEHDGRWAADAWEEWIQESPDRLSTAVEIFRRVSTGEV
;
A
#
# COMPACT_ATOMS: atom_id res chain seq x y z
N MET A 1 9.43 -10.79 -8.01
CA MET A 1 8.10 -10.86 -7.39
C MET A 1 8.25 -10.33 -5.97
N THR A 2 7.47 -9.33 -5.55
CA THR A 2 7.57 -8.79 -4.19
C THR A 2 6.84 -9.69 -3.18
N MET A 3 7.19 -9.64 -1.90
CA MET A 3 6.45 -10.35 -0.84
C MET A 3 4.95 -9.96 -0.84
N VAL A 4 4.63 -8.70 -1.14
CA VAL A 4 3.24 -8.23 -1.24
C VAL A 4 2.51 -8.92 -2.40
N ASP A 5 3.16 -9.08 -3.55
CA ASP A 5 2.58 -9.81 -4.69
C ASP A 5 2.28 -11.27 -4.32
N TRP A 6 3.16 -11.92 -3.56
CA TRP A 6 2.95 -13.30 -3.11
C TRP A 6 1.76 -13.42 -2.13
N LEU A 7 1.70 -12.56 -1.11
CA LEU A 7 0.58 -12.52 -0.16
C LEU A 7 -0.75 -12.22 -0.84
N LEU A 8 -0.76 -11.29 -1.81
CA LEU A 8 -1.94 -11.00 -2.60
C LEU A 8 -2.31 -12.17 -3.51
N THR A 9 -1.34 -12.97 -3.98
CA THR A 9 -1.63 -14.20 -4.72
C THR A 9 -2.36 -15.21 -3.85
N GLU A 10 -1.87 -15.46 -2.64
CA GLU A 10 -2.53 -16.39 -1.71
C GLU A 10 -3.94 -15.93 -1.34
N GLN A 11 -4.10 -14.65 -1.00
CA GLN A 11 -5.42 -14.09 -0.68
C GLN A 11 -6.38 -14.15 -1.88
N LEU A 12 -5.89 -13.89 -3.09
CA LEU A 12 -6.70 -14.00 -4.30
C LEU A 12 -7.20 -15.44 -4.49
N VAL A 13 -6.34 -16.43 -4.30
CA VAL A 13 -6.71 -17.85 -4.42
C VAL A 13 -7.71 -18.24 -3.34
N GLU A 14 -7.39 -17.98 -2.07
CA GLU A 14 -8.19 -18.39 -0.91
C GLU A 14 -9.61 -17.81 -0.96
N ILE A 15 -9.73 -16.50 -1.16
CA ILE A 15 -11.01 -15.79 -1.17
C ILE A 15 -11.92 -16.32 -2.28
N PHE A 16 -11.39 -16.51 -3.48
CA PHE A 16 -12.19 -16.92 -4.62
C PHE A 16 -12.48 -18.42 -4.62
N GLN A 17 -11.57 -19.27 -4.13
CA GLN A 17 -11.87 -20.69 -3.90
C GLN A 17 -12.99 -20.87 -2.87
N GLU A 18 -12.95 -20.14 -1.76
CA GLU A 18 -13.99 -20.17 -0.74
C GLU A 18 -15.34 -19.68 -1.30
N ALA A 19 -15.33 -18.61 -2.11
CA ALA A 19 -16.53 -18.08 -2.74
C ALA A 19 -17.17 -19.07 -3.71
N VAL A 20 -16.37 -19.73 -4.56
CA VAL A 20 -16.84 -20.77 -5.49
C VAL A 20 -17.39 -21.98 -4.72
N ALA A 21 -16.72 -22.40 -3.64
CA ALA A 21 -17.18 -23.52 -2.81
C ALA A 21 -18.55 -23.23 -2.15
N LYS A 22 -18.80 -21.99 -1.74
CA LYS A 22 -20.07 -21.57 -1.14
C LYS A 22 -21.17 -21.32 -2.17
N ARG A 23 -20.82 -20.97 -3.41
CA ARG A 23 -21.77 -20.59 -4.47
C ARG A 23 -21.43 -21.31 -5.78
N ARG A 24 -22.10 -22.43 -6.00
CA ARG A 24 -21.88 -23.33 -7.16
C ARG A 24 -22.08 -22.68 -8.54
N PHE A 25 -22.75 -21.54 -8.62
CA PHE A 25 -23.02 -20.81 -9.87
C PHE A 25 -22.36 -19.42 -9.92
N LEU A 26 -21.30 -19.21 -9.15
CA LEU A 26 -20.54 -17.97 -9.18
C LEU A 26 -19.89 -17.80 -10.57
N ASN A 27 -20.06 -16.62 -11.16
CA ASN A 27 -19.57 -16.22 -12.49
C ASN A 27 -18.07 -15.91 -12.50
N VAL A 28 -17.27 -16.82 -11.94
CA VAL A 28 -15.83 -16.64 -11.71
C VAL A 28 -15.07 -17.91 -12.04
N GLU A 29 -13.92 -17.74 -12.70
CA GLU A 29 -12.97 -18.80 -13.00
C GLU A 29 -11.59 -18.46 -12.44
N LEU A 30 -10.99 -19.36 -11.66
CA LEU A 30 -9.61 -19.25 -11.22
C LEU A 30 -8.68 -19.76 -12.33
N VAL A 31 -7.93 -18.86 -12.94
CA VAL A 31 -6.99 -19.15 -14.03
C VAL A 31 -5.58 -19.23 -13.44
N ALA A 32 -5.08 -20.44 -13.18
CA ALA A 32 -3.72 -20.68 -12.68
C ALA A 32 -2.86 -21.31 -13.78
N ARG A 33 -1.86 -20.58 -14.31
CA ARG A 33 -0.83 -21.10 -15.23
C ARG A 33 0.42 -20.21 -15.25
N ASP A 34 1.59 -20.73 -14.91
CA ASP A 34 2.88 -20.16 -15.29
C ASP A 34 3.96 -21.27 -15.20
N PRO A 35 5.12 -21.24 -15.90
CA PRO A 35 5.61 -20.45 -17.03
C PRO A 35 5.62 -21.31 -18.31
N HIS A 36 5.08 -20.92 -19.46
CA HIS A 36 5.48 -19.78 -20.28
C HIS A 36 4.31 -19.47 -21.24
N GLY A 37 3.15 -19.06 -20.69
CA GLY A 37 1.98 -18.63 -21.47
C GLY A 37 0.67 -18.66 -20.68
N GLU A 38 -0.19 -17.64 -20.68
CA GLU A 38 -0.28 -16.44 -21.54
C GLU A 38 0.25 -15.19 -20.80
N GLU A 39 1.38 -14.60 -21.22
CA GLU A 39 2.69 -14.96 -20.65
C GLU A 39 2.92 -14.21 -19.31
N GLY A 40 3.17 -14.96 -18.24
CA GLY A 40 3.22 -14.48 -16.86
C GLY A 40 1.84 -14.10 -16.28
N VAL A 41 0.74 -14.65 -16.84
CA VAL A 41 -0.67 -14.25 -16.60
C VAL A 41 -0.86 -12.73 -16.59
N LEU A 42 -0.13 -12.10 -17.52
CA LEU A 42 0.08 -10.65 -17.62
C LEU A 42 0.73 -10.08 -16.35
N ALA A 43 1.90 -10.64 -16.05
CA ALA A 43 2.99 -10.38 -15.11
C ALA A 43 2.72 -9.93 -13.65
N GLY A 44 1.60 -10.34 -13.06
CA GLY A 44 1.48 -10.59 -11.61
C GLY A 44 1.70 -12.07 -11.28
N ALA A 45 2.77 -12.66 -11.82
CA ALA A 45 2.86 -14.01 -12.37
C ALA A 45 2.53 -15.20 -11.45
N GLY A 46 1.36 -15.81 -11.69
CA GLY A 46 1.02 -17.16 -11.21
C GLY A 46 -0.47 -17.47 -11.23
N THR A 47 -1.31 -16.49 -10.83
CA THR A 47 -2.76 -16.67 -10.69
C THR A 47 -3.53 -15.43 -11.14
N ALA A 48 -4.60 -15.64 -11.89
CA ALA A 48 -5.63 -14.63 -12.11
C ALA A 48 -7.02 -15.20 -11.82
N VAL A 49 -7.95 -14.29 -11.60
CA VAL A 49 -9.37 -14.57 -11.49
C VAL A 49 -10.08 -13.88 -12.65
N ARG A 50 -10.71 -14.68 -13.51
CA ARG A 50 -11.59 -14.17 -14.56
C ARG A 50 -13.01 -14.06 -14.00
N ILE A 51 -13.60 -12.87 -14.12
CA ILE A 51 -14.98 -12.59 -13.71
C ILE A 51 -15.79 -12.28 -14.97
N GLU A 52 -16.81 -13.08 -15.24
CA GLU A 52 -17.71 -12.84 -16.37
C GLU A 52 -18.89 -11.99 -15.94
N ALA A 53 -18.94 -10.74 -16.38
CA ALA A 53 -20.03 -9.83 -16.07
C ALA A 53 -21.32 -10.27 -16.77
N ARG A 54 -22.47 -9.86 -16.22
CA ARG A 54 -23.79 -10.26 -16.72
C ARG A 54 -24.12 -9.73 -18.12
N ASP A 55 -23.39 -8.74 -18.61
CA ASP A 55 -23.51 -8.25 -20.00
C ASP A 55 -22.57 -8.94 -20.99
N GLY A 56 -21.89 -10.00 -20.58
CA GLY A 56 -20.96 -10.75 -21.41
C GLY A 56 -19.57 -10.11 -21.51
N SER A 57 -19.32 -8.98 -20.85
CA SER A 57 -17.96 -8.49 -20.65
C SER A 57 -17.22 -9.36 -19.64
N ALA A 58 -15.89 -9.36 -19.66
CA ALA A 58 -15.09 -10.06 -18.67
C ALA A 58 -14.01 -9.17 -18.07
N PHE A 59 -13.72 -9.39 -16.80
CA PHE A 59 -12.65 -8.74 -16.07
C PHE A 59 -11.61 -9.77 -15.66
N LEU A 60 -10.35 -9.37 -15.66
CA LEU A 60 -9.25 -10.17 -15.16
C LEU A 60 -8.66 -9.48 -13.93
N VAL A 61 -8.65 -10.18 -12.80
CA VAL A 61 -8.10 -9.71 -11.54
C VAL A 61 -6.83 -10.49 -11.25
N THR A 62 -5.76 -9.76 -10.99
CA THR A 62 -4.44 -10.31 -10.66
C THR A 62 -3.97 -9.73 -9.32
N PRO A 63 -2.90 -10.25 -8.72
CA PRO A 63 -2.28 -9.64 -7.54
C PRO A 63 -1.78 -8.20 -7.74
N LYS A 64 -1.73 -7.70 -8.97
CA LYS A 64 -1.15 -6.39 -9.30
C LYS A 64 -2.14 -5.39 -9.89
N ARG A 65 -3.27 -5.85 -10.44
CA ARG A 65 -4.15 -5.03 -11.27
C ARG A 65 -5.50 -5.66 -11.51
N VAL A 66 -6.45 -4.82 -11.93
CA VAL A 66 -7.67 -5.22 -12.63
C VAL A 66 -7.59 -4.78 -14.09
N ALA A 67 -7.94 -5.68 -15.00
CA ALA A 67 -8.02 -5.43 -16.44
C ALA A 67 -9.41 -5.80 -16.98
N ARG A 68 -9.81 -5.18 -18.09
CA ARG A 68 -11.00 -5.53 -18.86
C ARG A 68 -10.60 -6.35 -20.07
N VAL A 69 -11.27 -7.46 -20.30
CA VAL A 69 -11.10 -8.27 -21.50
C VAL A 69 -12.03 -7.74 -22.59
N VAL A 70 -11.47 -7.41 -23.74
CA VAL A 70 -12.17 -7.00 -24.95
C VAL A 70 -11.72 -7.92 -26.08
N SER A 71 -12.66 -8.70 -26.61
CA SER A 71 -12.35 -9.82 -27.52
C SER A 71 -11.34 -10.77 -26.86
N ASP A 72 -10.12 -10.86 -27.39
CA ASP A 72 -9.06 -11.74 -26.88
C ASP A 72 -7.92 -10.97 -26.19
N GLN A 73 -8.11 -9.66 -25.93
CA GLN A 73 -7.09 -8.80 -25.33
C GLN A 73 -7.53 -8.24 -23.98
N ALA A 74 -6.60 -8.21 -23.02
CA ALA A 74 -6.82 -7.59 -21.72
C ALA A 74 -6.22 -6.18 -21.68
N HIS A 75 -7.06 -5.20 -21.34
CA HIS A 75 -6.70 -3.79 -21.19
C HIS A 75 -6.73 -3.39 -19.72
N ASP A 76 -5.62 -2.83 -19.22
CA ASP A 76 -5.52 -2.40 -17.83
C ASP A 76 -6.56 -1.33 -17.50
N LEU A 77 -7.29 -1.55 -16.41
CA LEU A 77 -8.16 -0.54 -15.83
C LEU A 77 -7.45 0.19 -14.69
N VAL A 78 -6.92 -0.57 -13.74
CA VAL A 78 -6.19 0.01 -12.60
C VAL A 78 -5.06 -0.91 -12.16
N ALA A 79 -3.88 -0.32 -11.99
CA ALA A 79 -2.78 -0.94 -11.27
C ALA A 79 -2.98 -0.68 -9.77
N PHE A 80 -2.81 -1.71 -8.95
CA PHE A 80 -2.98 -1.57 -7.51
C PHE A 80 -2.03 -0.59 -6.80
N PRO A 81 -0.84 -0.23 -7.34
CA PRO A 81 -0.06 0.88 -6.77
C PRO A 81 -0.81 2.21 -6.79
N ASP A 82 -1.70 2.37 -7.76
CA ASP A 82 -2.47 3.60 -7.95
C ASP A 82 -3.83 3.56 -7.26
N LEU A 83 -4.27 2.40 -6.75
CA LEU A 83 -5.56 2.24 -6.09
C LEU A 83 -5.53 2.80 -4.66
N VAL A 84 -6.31 3.85 -4.38
CA VAL A 84 -6.41 4.47 -3.05
C VAL A 84 -7.64 4.03 -2.25
N GLY A 85 -8.63 3.45 -2.91
CA GLY A 85 -9.83 2.95 -2.26
C GLY A 85 -10.79 2.30 -3.25
N TYR A 86 -11.85 1.70 -2.70
CA TYR A 86 -12.97 1.16 -3.46
C TYR A 86 -14.26 1.34 -2.66
N ASP A 87 -15.40 1.33 -3.33
CA ASP A 87 -16.72 1.41 -2.69
C ASP A 87 -17.75 0.58 -3.45
N CYS A 88 -18.72 0.06 -2.72
CA CYS A 88 -19.87 -0.66 -3.25
C CYS A 88 -21.15 -0.09 -2.63
N ILE A 89 -22.24 -0.12 -3.37
CA ILE A 89 -23.54 0.25 -2.81
C ILE A 89 -24.14 -1.00 -2.16
N SER A 90 -24.05 -1.09 -0.83
CA SER A 90 -24.60 -2.22 -0.06
C SER A 90 -26.13 -2.13 0.10
N PRO A 91 -26.82 -3.24 0.44
CA PRO A 91 -28.25 -3.24 0.74
C PRO A 91 -28.66 -2.26 1.84
N GLU A 92 -27.80 -2.00 2.82
CA GLU A 92 -28.08 -1.13 3.97
C GLU A 92 -27.93 0.36 3.62
N MET A 93 -27.06 0.70 2.66
CA MET A 93 -26.94 2.07 2.12
C MET A 93 -28.06 2.41 1.12
N SER A 94 -28.87 1.42 0.73
CA SER A 94 -29.93 1.53 -0.27
C SER A 94 -31.25 2.12 0.23
N GLU A 95 -31.47 2.27 1.56
CA GLU A 95 -32.70 2.90 2.07
C GLU A 95 -32.89 4.35 1.59
N LYS A 96 -31.84 4.97 1.03
CA LYS A 96 -31.89 6.31 0.41
C LYS A 96 -31.96 6.32 -1.12
N VAL A 97 -31.86 5.18 -1.81
CA VAL A 97 -31.79 5.10 -3.28
C VAL A 97 -32.89 4.18 -3.81
N ALA A 98 -34.04 4.77 -4.14
CA ALA A 98 -35.26 4.08 -4.56
C ALA A 98 -35.24 3.51 -6.00
N LEU A 99 -34.11 2.95 -6.45
CA LEU A 99 -33.98 2.41 -7.81
C LEU A 99 -33.30 1.04 -7.81
N LYS A 100 -34.13 0.01 -8.05
CA LYS A 100 -33.94 -1.26 -8.78
C LYS A 100 -32.53 -1.88 -8.85
N ASP A 101 -32.52 -3.21 -8.69
CA ASP A 101 -31.55 -4.28 -9.05
C ASP A 101 -30.22 -3.99 -9.79
N GLU A 102 -30.10 -2.90 -10.56
CA GLU A 102 -28.94 -2.48 -11.35
C GLU A 102 -27.76 -1.90 -10.54
N HIS A 103 -27.92 -1.64 -9.23
CA HIS A 103 -26.87 -1.04 -8.40
C HIS A 103 -26.10 -2.03 -7.54
N PHE A 104 -26.60 -3.26 -7.40
CA PHE A 104 -26.07 -4.25 -6.43
C PHE A 104 -24.84 -5.01 -6.93
N ASP A 105 -24.45 -4.81 -8.18
CA ASP A 105 -23.28 -5.43 -8.80
C ASP A 105 -22.28 -4.42 -9.37
N ARG A 106 -22.32 -3.19 -8.83
CA ARG A 106 -21.36 -2.11 -9.13
C ARG A 106 -20.28 -2.00 -8.08
N LEU A 107 -19.05 -1.87 -8.55
CA LEU A 107 -17.87 -1.60 -7.73
C LEU A 107 -17.15 -0.38 -8.29
N TYR A 108 -16.99 0.63 -7.46
CA TYR A 108 -16.24 1.83 -7.80
C TYR A 108 -14.81 1.67 -7.30
N LEU A 109 -13.85 1.87 -8.18
CA LEU A 109 -12.43 1.90 -7.87
C LEU A 109 -11.97 3.36 -7.94
N TYR A 110 -11.17 3.78 -6.96
CA TYR A 110 -10.63 5.14 -6.89
C TYR A 110 -9.13 5.10 -7.11
N PRO A 111 -8.64 5.38 -8.33
CA PRO A 111 -7.22 5.60 -8.58
C PRO A 111 -6.77 6.97 -8.07
N ARG A 112 -5.47 7.12 -7.77
CA ARG A 112 -4.89 8.37 -7.26
C ARG A 112 -4.96 9.54 -8.23
N ALA A 113 -4.71 9.31 -9.51
CA ALA A 113 -4.52 10.34 -10.53
C ALA A 113 -5.54 10.29 -11.68
N SER A 114 -6.61 9.52 -11.53
CA SER A 114 -7.60 9.28 -12.58
C SER A 114 -9.02 9.35 -12.02
N PRO A 115 -10.03 9.62 -12.88
CA PRO A 115 -11.44 9.54 -12.48
C PRO A 115 -11.81 8.16 -11.91
N PRO A 116 -12.86 8.07 -11.07
CA PRO A 116 -13.36 6.80 -10.58
C PRO A 116 -13.69 5.83 -11.72
N ILE A 117 -13.27 4.59 -11.58
CA ILE A 117 -13.54 3.51 -12.54
C ILE A 117 -14.68 2.67 -11.98
N MET A 118 -15.73 2.50 -12.76
CA MET A 118 -16.86 1.66 -12.40
C MET A 118 -16.72 0.29 -13.07
N LEU A 119 -16.68 -0.76 -12.26
CA LEU A 119 -16.95 -2.13 -12.69
C LEU A 119 -18.43 -2.39 -12.47
N ASP A 120 -19.17 -2.72 -13.52
CA ASP A 120 -20.63 -2.88 -13.45
C ASP A 120 -21.00 -4.33 -13.79
N LYS A 121 -22.21 -4.74 -13.40
CA LYS A 121 -22.78 -6.04 -13.75
C LYS A 121 -21.95 -7.24 -13.29
N LEU A 122 -21.19 -7.08 -12.21
CA LEU A 122 -20.33 -8.15 -11.65
C LEU A 122 -21.12 -9.34 -11.09
N GLY A 123 -22.44 -9.21 -10.94
CA GLY A 123 -23.25 -10.14 -10.17
C GLY A 123 -22.72 -10.36 -8.77
N GLU A 124 -22.75 -11.60 -8.33
CA GLU A 124 -22.33 -11.98 -6.97
C GLU A 124 -20.81 -11.97 -6.77
N ALA A 125 -20.03 -11.90 -7.86
CA ALA A 125 -18.58 -11.78 -7.81
C ALA A 125 -18.11 -10.45 -7.20
N VAL A 126 -18.99 -9.46 -7.06
CA VAL A 126 -18.69 -8.18 -6.40
C VAL A 126 -18.19 -8.40 -4.97
N TYR A 127 -18.75 -9.35 -4.23
CA TYR A 127 -18.40 -9.59 -2.83
C TYR A 127 -16.98 -10.15 -2.63
N PRO A 128 -16.58 -11.28 -3.26
CA PRO A 128 -15.20 -11.74 -3.13
C PRO A 128 -14.20 -10.74 -3.72
N LEU A 129 -14.58 -10.00 -4.78
CA LEU A 129 -13.73 -8.94 -5.31
C LEU A 129 -13.52 -7.80 -4.30
N MET A 130 -14.58 -7.33 -3.64
CA MET A 130 -14.47 -6.35 -2.56
C MET A 130 -13.56 -6.84 -1.42
N THR A 131 -13.73 -8.09 -0.98
CA THR A 131 -12.89 -8.67 0.07
C THR A 131 -11.42 -8.66 -0.34
N PHE A 132 -11.13 -9.05 -1.58
CA PHE A 132 -9.78 -9.02 -2.12
C PHE A 132 -9.22 -7.60 -2.24
N LEU A 133 -9.99 -6.63 -2.74
CA LEU A 133 -9.58 -5.22 -2.78
C LEU A 133 -9.34 -4.65 -1.38
N GLY A 134 -10.07 -5.12 -0.38
CA GLY A 134 -9.81 -4.85 1.03
C GLY A 134 -8.39 -5.25 1.43
N ARG A 135 -7.95 -6.45 1.04
CA ARG A 135 -6.57 -6.92 1.25
C ARG A 135 -5.55 -6.14 0.43
N VAL A 136 -5.88 -5.79 -0.81
CA VAL A 136 -5.02 -4.94 -1.65
C VAL A 136 -4.76 -3.60 -0.97
N VAL A 137 -5.82 -2.92 -0.55
CA VAL A 137 -5.72 -1.64 0.16
C VAL A 137 -5.06 -1.85 1.52
N GLU A 138 -5.34 -2.91 2.26
CA GLU A 138 -4.74 -3.21 3.56
C GLU A 138 -3.23 -3.45 3.46
N TYR A 139 -2.77 -4.32 2.56
CA TYR A 139 -1.35 -4.63 2.37
C TYR A 139 -0.56 -3.48 1.74
N ARG A 140 -1.25 -2.56 1.07
CA ARG A 140 -0.68 -1.29 0.58
C ARG A 140 -0.90 -0.14 1.56
N SER A 141 -1.75 -0.34 2.55
CA SER A 141 -2.01 0.60 3.63
C SER A 141 -0.94 0.39 4.68
N GLN A 142 -0.34 1.51 5.04
CA GLN A 142 0.56 1.72 6.16
C GLN A 142 0.35 0.83 7.39
N LYS A 143 -0.90 0.48 7.76
CA LYS A 143 -1.20 -0.33 8.96
C LYS A 143 -0.58 -1.73 8.95
N VAL A 144 -0.28 -2.31 7.79
CA VAL A 144 0.41 -3.62 7.71
C VAL A 144 1.93 -3.47 7.65
N LEU A 145 2.45 -2.40 7.05
CA LEU A 145 3.89 -2.10 7.10
C LEU A 145 4.34 -1.76 8.53
N LEU A 146 3.50 -1.04 9.29
CA LEU A 146 3.73 -0.80 10.72
C LEU A 146 3.72 -2.08 11.56
N ARG A 147 2.96 -3.13 11.18
CA ARG A 147 2.95 -4.43 11.88
C ARG A 147 4.16 -5.32 11.54
N LYS A 148 4.93 -4.99 10.50
CA LYS A 148 6.16 -5.70 10.12
C LYS A 148 7.42 -5.01 10.60
N LEU A 149 7.31 -3.77 11.06
CA LEU A 149 8.36 -3.10 11.79
C LEU A 149 8.13 -3.41 13.26
N ASP A 150 9.19 -3.84 13.94
CA ASP A 150 9.14 -3.97 15.38
C ASP A 150 8.82 -2.60 16.02
N ASP A 151 8.06 -2.58 17.11
CA ASP A 151 7.58 -1.34 17.74
C ASP A 151 8.74 -0.40 18.12
N ASP A 152 9.89 -0.96 18.48
CA ASP A 152 11.12 -0.23 18.80
C ASP A 152 11.71 0.49 17.58
N VAL A 153 11.67 -0.11 16.39
CA VAL A 153 12.07 0.52 15.12
C VAL A 153 11.14 1.68 14.80
N VAL A 154 9.82 1.48 14.95
CA VAL A 154 8.81 2.53 14.69
C VAL A 154 8.99 3.69 15.66
N GLU A 155 9.26 3.41 16.93
CA GLU A 155 9.45 4.43 17.96
C GLU A 155 10.74 5.23 17.72
N LEU A 156 11.85 4.55 17.41
CA LEU A 156 13.14 5.20 17.18
C LEU A 156 13.12 6.13 15.97
N LEU A 157 12.51 5.71 14.85
CA LEU A 157 12.33 6.58 13.68
C LEU A 157 11.36 7.74 13.96
N GLY A 158 10.36 7.50 14.81
CA GLY A 158 9.47 8.55 15.31
C GLY A 158 10.20 9.61 16.14
N ARG A 159 11.11 9.18 17.02
CA ARG A 159 11.99 10.06 17.81
C ARG A 159 12.90 10.89 16.90
N LEU A 160 13.51 10.28 15.87
CA LEU A 160 14.30 11.00 14.85
C LEU A 160 13.50 12.12 14.19
N LEU A 161 12.29 11.83 13.69
CA LEU A 161 11.42 12.83 13.06
C LEU A 161 11.00 13.93 14.03
N LEU A 162 10.69 13.56 15.28
CA LEU A 162 10.32 14.50 16.32
C LEU A 162 11.50 15.44 16.63
N ALA A 163 12.70 14.90 16.80
CA ALA A 163 13.92 15.66 17.01
C ALA A 163 14.15 16.63 15.85
N ALA A 164 14.11 16.15 14.59
CA ALA A 164 14.21 17.01 13.43
C ALA A 164 13.17 18.16 13.40
N SER A 165 11.94 17.90 13.88
CA SER A 165 10.88 18.92 13.94
C SER A 165 11.02 19.95 15.08
N ARG A 166 11.77 19.61 16.13
CA ARG A 166 11.96 20.44 17.33
C ARG A 166 13.30 21.18 17.31
N GLY A 167 14.25 20.69 16.52
CA GLY A 167 15.56 21.28 16.20
C GLY A 167 16.59 21.36 17.33
N PRO A 168 16.73 20.34 18.21
CA PRO A 168 17.93 20.19 19.03
C PRO A 168 19.18 19.85 18.19
N PHE A 169 18.99 19.32 16.97
CA PHE A 169 20.06 18.99 16.03
C PHE A 169 20.04 19.93 14.82
N PHE A 170 18.90 20.09 14.15
CA PHE A 170 18.86 20.87 12.92
C PHE A 170 18.25 22.26 13.12
N ASP A 171 18.93 23.28 12.59
CA ASP A 171 18.30 24.58 12.31
C ASP A 171 17.50 24.54 11.00
N ASP A 172 16.78 25.61 10.72
CA ASP A 172 15.86 25.64 9.57
C ASP A 172 16.62 25.68 8.23
N GLU A 173 17.80 26.30 8.20
CA GLU A 173 18.64 26.37 7.00
C GLU A 173 19.23 24.98 6.67
N ALA A 174 19.71 24.26 7.69
CA ALA A 174 20.21 22.90 7.59
C ALA A 174 19.12 21.93 7.11
N LEU A 175 17.89 22.02 7.66
CA LEU A 175 16.77 21.18 7.21
C LEU A 175 16.40 21.43 5.74
N VAL A 176 16.37 22.69 5.32
CA VAL A 176 16.07 23.03 3.92
C VAL A 176 17.18 22.54 3.00
N ALA A 177 18.45 22.68 3.40
CA ALA A 177 19.58 22.18 2.62
C ALA A 177 19.59 20.65 2.51
N LEU A 178 19.27 19.95 3.59
CA LEU A 178 19.35 18.49 3.67
C LEU A 178 18.17 17.79 2.99
N VAL A 179 16.94 18.27 3.22
CA VAL A 179 15.72 17.54 2.83
C VAL A 179 14.73 18.40 2.03
N GLY A 180 15.11 19.64 1.67
CA GLY A 180 14.27 20.58 0.92
C GLY A 180 13.04 21.06 1.68
N ARG A 181 12.98 20.84 3.01
CA ARG A 181 11.81 21.11 3.85
C ARG A 181 12.20 21.89 5.10
N GLY A 182 11.40 22.89 5.46
CA GLY A 182 11.56 23.63 6.70
C GLY A 182 10.91 22.94 7.91
N ARG A 183 11.16 23.48 9.11
CA ARG A 183 10.70 22.93 10.40
C ARG A 183 9.20 22.70 10.49
N ASP A 184 8.37 23.60 9.94
CA ASP A 184 6.92 23.42 9.96
C ASP A 184 6.45 22.22 9.14
N SER A 185 7.11 21.93 8.02
CA SER A 185 6.84 20.72 7.25
C SER A 185 7.26 19.47 8.05
N MET A 186 8.40 19.54 8.75
CA MET A 186 8.85 18.45 9.62
C MET A 186 7.90 18.19 10.78
N ARG A 187 7.28 19.23 11.37
CA ARG A 187 6.26 19.08 12.41
C ARG A 187 5.02 18.34 11.91
N VAL A 188 4.57 18.65 10.69
CA VAL A 188 3.45 17.92 10.07
C VAL A 188 3.81 16.46 9.85
N ILE A 189 4.99 16.19 9.30
CA ILE A 189 5.51 14.83 9.06
C ILE A 189 5.59 14.04 10.37
N ALA A 190 6.23 14.58 11.39
CA ALA A 190 6.36 13.94 12.70
C ALA A 190 4.99 13.68 13.36
N GLY A 191 4.07 14.66 13.31
CA GLY A 191 2.71 14.50 13.82
C GLY A 191 1.88 13.48 13.03
N MET A 192 2.19 13.29 11.75
CA MET A 192 1.56 12.29 10.90
C MET A 192 2.26 10.94 10.93
N TRP A 193 3.43 10.77 11.56
CA TRP A 193 4.22 9.52 11.51
C TRP A 193 3.38 8.23 11.73
N PRO A 194 2.46 8.16 12.72
CA PRO A 194 1.59 6.99 12.91
C PRO A 194 0.59 6.76 11.77
N ARG A 195 0.48 7.70 10.83
CA ARG A 195 -0.47 7.79 9.70
C ARG A 195 0.18 8.10 8.32
N MET A 196 1.51 8.10 8.21
CA MET A 196 2.23 8.24 6.95
C MET A 196 2.36 6.94 6.14
N ASN A 197 2.14 7.01 4.83
CA ASN A 197 2.42 5.90 3.93
C ASN A 197 3.92 5.50 3.95
N LEU A 198 4.25 4.40 4.61
CA LEU A 198 5.64 3.90 4.75
C LEU A 198 6.25 3.40 3.43
N ALA A 199 5.43 3.15 2.40
CA ALA A 199 5.91 2.81 1.07
C ALA A 199 6.31 4.04 0.23
N ALA A 200 6.10 5.26 0.73
CA ALA A 200 6.46 6.48 0.01
C ALA A 200 8.00 6.60 -0.12
N PRO A 201 8.55 6.63 -1.35
CA PRO A 201 9.99 6.79 -1.56
C PRO A 201 10.57 8.01 -0.85
N GLU A 202 9.82 9.12 -0.86
CA GLU A 202 10.24 10.40 -0.28
C GLU A 202 10.38 10.32 1.25
N LEU A 203 9.62 9.44 1.91
CA LEU A 203 9.74 9.22 3.35
C LEU A 203 11.01 8.44 3.70
N ARG A 204 11.43 7.51 2.83
CA ARG A 204 12.68 6.77 3.00
C ARG A 204 13.88 7.68 2.82
N GLU A 205 13.89 8.44 1.73
CA GLU A 205 14.95 9.40 1.44
C GLU A 205 15.07 10.42 2.58
N LEU A 206 13.94 10.91 3.10
CA LEU A 206 13.90 11.79 4.26
C LEU A 206 14.54 11.16 5.51
N LEU A 207 14.12 9.94 5.88
CA LEU A 207 14.62 9.27 7.09
C LEU A 207 16.09 8.91 6.99
N SER A 208 16.54 8.44 5.82
CA SER A 208 17.96 8.16 5.56
C SER A 208 18.80 9.44 5.65
N ALA A 209 18.40 10.51 4.96
CA ALA A 209 19.15 11.77 4.99
C ALA A 209 19.25 12.35 6.41
N LEU A 210 18.16 12.29 7.19
CA LEU A 210 18.17 12.75 8.58
C LEU A 210 19.06 11.89 9.47
N ALA A 211 19.01 10.56 9.34
CA ALA A 211 19.83 9.67 10.16
C ALA A 211 21.32 9.78 9.82
N ASP A 212 21.66 9.82 8.53
CA ASP A 212 23.06 9.95 8.07
C ASP A 212 23.66 11.26 8.60
N ALA A 213 22.95 12.37 8.45
CA ALA A 213 23.41 13.67 8.96
C ALA A 213 23.54 13.68 10.49
N LEU A 214 22.60 13.06 11.21
CA LEU A 214 22.62 13.02 12.67
C LEU A 214 23.82 12.21 13.20
N ILE A 215 24.11 11.06 12.57
CA ILE A 215 25.22 10.17 12.93
C ILE A 215 26.57 10.81 12.56
N GLU A 216 26.67 11.45 11.40
CA GLU A 216 27.88 12.18 10.98
C GLU A 216 28.19 13.33 11.95
N ASP A 217 27.19 14.12 12.30
CA ASP A 217 27.37 15.28 13.18
C ASP A 217 27.62 14.89 14.66
N GLU A 218 27.14 13.73 15.10
CA GLU A 218 27.49 13.15 16.40
C GLU A 218 28.96 12.73 16.46
N HIS A 219 29.47 12.09 15.39
CA HIS A 219 30.88 11.72 15.30
C HIS A 219 31.81 12.95 15.38
N ASP A 220 31.36 14.06 14.80
CA ASP A 220 32.06 15.34 14.81
C ASP A 220 31.86 16.16 16.10
N GLY A 221 31.06 15.65 17.05
CA GLY A 221 30.80 16.30 18.33
C GLY A 221 30.09 17.66 18.21
N ARG A 222 29.25 17.84 17.19
CA ARG A 222 28.60 19.13 16.87
C ARG A 222 27.37 19.43 17.73
N TRP A 223 26.91 18.46 18.52
CA TRP A 223 25.73 18.57 19.36
C TRP A 223 26.05 18.86 20.83
N ALA A 224 25.08 19.41 21.54
CA ALA A 224 25.15 19.47 23.00
C ALA A 224 25.35 18.05 23.55
N ALA A 225 26.19 17.92 24.59
CA ALA A 225 26.69 16.63 25.08
C ALA A 225 25.59 15.64 25.49
N ASP A 226 24.38 16.12 25.75
CA ASP A 226 23.20 15.38 26.20
C ASP A 226 22.05 15.34 25.17
N ALA A 227 22.14 16.08 24.06
CA ALA A 227 21.03 16.15 23.10
C ALA A 227 20.67 14.77 22.51
N TRP A 228 21.68 13.94 22.25
CA TRP A 228 21.48 12.57 21.78
C TRP A 228 20.72 11.71 22.79
N GLU A 229 21.18 11.72 24.03
CA GLU A 229 20.57 10.98 25.14
C GLU A 229 19.17 11.49 25.46
N GLU A 230 18.89 12.78 25.30
CA GLU A 230 17.57 13.34 25.59
C GLU A 230 16.54 12.95 24.51
N TRP A 231 16.92 13.00 23.23
CA TRP A 231 15.97 12.94 22.11
C TRP A 231 15.94 11.60 21.38
N ILE A 232 17.08 10.93 21.22
CA ILE A 232 17.20 9.69 20.45
C ILE A 232 17.18 8.48 21.38
N GLN A 233 17.85 8.55 22.53
CA GLN A 233 17.83 7.52 23.60
C GLN A 233 18.22 6.11 23.12
N GLU A 234 19.05 6.00 22.09
CA GLU A 234 19.50 4.73 21.49
C GLU A 234 20.88 4.91 20.87
N SER A 235 21.60 3.82 20.59
CA SER A 235 22.92 3.94 19.95
C SER A 235 22.83 4.38 18.47
N PRO A 236 23.87 5.02 17.91
CA PRO A 236 23.92 5.44 16.50
C PRO A 236 23.82 4.24 15.55
N ASP A 237 24.47 3.13 15.91
CA ASP A 237 24.37 1.85 15.20
C ASP A 237 22.92 1.32 15.18
N ARG A 238 22.16 1.51 16.26
CA ARG A 238 20.75 1.10 16.33
C ARG A 238 19.88 1.97 15.44
N LEU A 239 20.15 3.27 15.37
CA LEU A 239 19.46 4.18 14.46
C LEU A 239 19.73 3.83 12.99
N SER A 240 20.99 3.58 12.62
CA SER A 240 21.37 3.10 11.28
C SER A 240 20.67 1.79 10.94
N THR A 241 20.67 0.84 11.87
CA THR A 241 19.98 -0.45 11.72
C THR A 241 18.46 -0.27 11.53
N ALA A 242 17.83 0.63 12.30
CA ALA A 242 16.40 0.90 12.18
C ALA A 242 16.03 1.50 10.83
N VAL A 243 16.84 2.41 10.29
CA VAL A 243 16.67 2.96 8.93
C VAL A 243 16.84 1.87 7.87
N GLU A 244 17.81 0.98 8.02
CA GLU A 244 18.02 -0.12 7.07
C GLU A 244 16.88 -1.15 7.12
N ILE A 245 16.40 -1.51 8.31
CA ILE A 245 15.20 -2.35 8.47
C ILE A 245 14.01 -1.68 7.79
N PHE A 246 13.81 -0.38 8.03
CA PHE A 246 12.75 0.39 7.38
C PHE A 246 12.88 0.40 5.86
N ARG A 247 14.09 0.62 5.33
CA ARG A 247 14.38 0.58 3.89
C ARG A 247 14.02 -0.78 3.30
N ARG A 248 14.45 -1.87 3.93
CA ARG A 248 14.18 -3.24 3.46
C ARG A 248 12.69 -3.57 3.51
N VAL A 249 12.00 -3.23 4.59
CA VAL A 249 10.55 -3.49 4.74
C VAL A 249 9.73 -2.67 3.74
N SER A 250 10.07 -1.40 3.53
CA SER A 250 9.37 -0.49 2.62
C SER A 250 9.66 -0.75 1.13
N THR A 251 10.78 -1.40 0.81
CA THR A 251 11.12 -1.88 -0.56
C THR A 251 10.67 -3.31 -0.82
N GLY A 252 10.35 -4.08 0.23
CA GLY A 252 9.99 -5.49 0.11
C GLY A 252 11.19 -6.43 -0.07
N GLU A 253 12.38 -6.05 0.40
CA GLU A 253 13.62 -6.84 0.45
C GLU A 253 13.71 -7.79 1.68
N VAL A 254 12.57 -8.07 2.33
CA VAL A 254 12.44 -8.95 3.51
C VAL A 254 11.64 -10.19 3.16
#